data_AF-A0A0N9MPN1-F1
#
_entry.id   AF-A0A0N9MPN1-F1
#
_cell.length_a   1.000
_cell.length_b   1.000
_cell.length_c   1.000
_cell.angle_alpha   90.00
_cell.angle_beta   90.00
_cell.angle_gamma   90.00
#
_symmetry.space_group_name_H-M   'P 1'
#
loop_
_entity.id
_entity.type
_entity.pdbx_description
1 polymer ?
#
loop_
_entity_poly.entity_id
_entity_poly.type
_entity_poly.pdbx_seq_one_letter_code
_entity_poly.pdbx_strand_id
1 'polypeptide(L)'
;MRVPSARFRRSAVGAALLALIAPLSVGCNRADGYADEFSAYLRDQPAVESFSVRPNNAVLSAGSVDSTVRLRAGMSDDEVAQTIRTIASHNVGGGAGVTSRIRVSFPSVNGATAAADVTVIVIPGSENPRTGDPSTVLGWVQRTRALVAADSSITALDLWSDSIHADTTAAAYPLAERLDRFVAMRPDGLVRLAVSGGDCHLQWDAGDRLDALAPYRDLLAALPPDRQPVHCRASSQTPLTEPSFFLTLPRGTEPTVLAAVQDLAARLGLAAKITIGA
;
A
#
# COMPACT_ATOMS: atom_id res chain seq x y z
N MET A 1 28.77 -59.44 53.43
CA MET A 1 29.56 -60.39 52.60
C MET A 1 28.87 -60.55 51.25
N ARG A 2 29.67 -60.45 50.18
CA ARG A 2 29.51 -60.92 48.79
C ARG A 2 28.10 -61.02 48.16
N VAL A 3 27.95 -60.24 47.08
CA VAL A 3 27.02 -60.39 45.95
C VAL A 3 27.13 -61.80 45.32
N PRO A 4 26.05 -62.33 44.71
CA PRO A 4 26.13 -62.49 43.27
C PRO A 4 24.85 -62.07 42.51
N SER A 5 25.14 -61.50 41.34
CA SER A 5 24.29 -61.13 40.22
C SER A 5 23.47 -62.28 39.62
N ALA A 6 22.23 -61.99 39.20
CA ALA A 6 21.56 -62.74 38.15
C ALA A 6 20.81 -61.81 37.20
N ARG A 7 21.06 -62.03 35.91
CA ARG A 7 20.62 -61.28 34.75
C ARG A 7 19.10 -61.41 34.56
N PHE A 8 18.39 -60.31 34.33
CA PHE A 8 17.06 -60.34 33.72
C PHE A 8 17.11 -59.69 32.34
N ARG A 9 16.73 -60.46 31.32
CA ARG A 9 16.50 -60.00 29.95
C ARG A 9 15.00 -60.09 29.66
N ARG A 10 14.49 -58.97 29.12
CA ARG A 10 13.38 -58.83 28.14
C ARG A 10 11.95 -58.95 28.65
N SER A 11 11.22 -57.84 28.51
CA SER A 11 9.93 -57.68 27.80
C SER A 11 9.60 -56.18 27.78
N ALA A 12 9.89 -55.45 26.70
CA ALA A 12 8.98 -55.21 25.57
C ALA A 12 7.63 -54.62 26.01
N VAL A 13 7.61 -53.33 26.34
CA VAL A 13 6.39 -52.51 26.30
C VAL A 13 6.52 -51.62 25.07
N GLY A 14 5.70 -51.90 24.06
CA GLY A 14 5.64 -51.17 22.81
C GLY A 14 5.17 -49.73 23.03
N ALA A 15 6.01 -48.78 22.64
CA ALA A 15 5.60 -47.40 22.47
C ALA A 15 4.80 -47.29 21.17
N ALA A 16 3.47 -47.34 21.29
CA ALA A 16 2.57 -46.90 20.22
C ALA A 16 2.53 -45.37 20.24
N LEU A 17 3.53 -44.73 19.63
CA LEU A 17 3.48 -43.32 19.27
C LEU A 17 3.02 -43.23 17.81
N LEU A 18 1.72 -43.45 17.58
CA LEU A 18 1.06 -42.97 16.36
C LEU A 18 0.91 -41.45 16.53
N ALA A 19 1.98 -40.72 16.20
CA ALA A 19 1.88 -39.31 15.94
C ALA A 19 0.97 -39.15 14.73
N LEU A 20 -0.24 -38.62 14.96
CA LEU A 20 -1.08 -38.06 13.92
C LEU A 20 -0.24 -37.06 13.10
N ILE A 21 0.21 -37.49 11.92
CA ILE A 21 0.53 -36.56 10.85
C ILE A 21 -0.83 -36.07 10.34
N ALA A 22 -1.34 -35.00 10.95
CA ALA A 22 -2.47 -34.26 10.40
C ALA A 22 -2.04 -33.70 9.02
N PRO A 23 -2.91 -33.76 7.99
CA PRO A 23 -2.53 -33.43 6.63
C PRO A 23 -2.40 -31.91 6.46
N LEU A 24 -1.16 -31.41 6.52
CA LEU A 24 -0.81 -30.03 6.13
C LEU A 24 -0.94 -29.78 4.60
N SER A 25 -1.47 -30.73 3.83
CA SER A 25 -1.56 -30.69 2.36
C SER A 25 -2.88 -30.14 1.80
N VAL A 26 -3.89 -29.86 2.63
CA VAL A 26 -5.23 -29.46 2.14
C VAL A 26 -5.37 -27.92 1.99
N GLY A 27 -4.49 -27.14 2.63
CA GLY A 27 -4.50 -25.67 2.54
C GLY A 27 -3.90 -25.12 1.25
N CYS A 28 -2.82 -25.74 0.74
CA CYS A 28 -2.07 -25.21 -0.41
C CYS A 28 -2.88 -25.26 -1.72
N ASN A 29 -3.80 -26.21 -1.88
CA ASN A 29 -4.56 -26.36 -3.13
C ASN A 29 -5.75 -25.39 -3.24
N ARG A 30 -6.19 -24.76 -2.14
CA ARG A 30 -7.39 -23.89 -2.17
C ARG A 30 -7.11 -22.51 -2.76
N ALA A 31 -5.96 -21.92 -2.43
CA ALA A 31 -5.58 -20.62 -3.02
C ALA A 31 -5.29 -20.78 -4.52
N ASP A 32 -4.62 -21.86 -4.92
CA ASP A 32 -4.34 -22.17 -6.33
C ASP A 32 -5.64 -22.41 -7.11
N GLY A 33 -6.55 -23.24 -6.58
CA GLY A 33 -7.86 -23.47 -7.20
C GLY A 33 -8.70 -22.21 -7.30
N TYR A 34 -8.67 -21.35 -6.27
CA TYR A 34 -9.30 -20.03 -6.34
C TYR A 34 -8.67 -19.19 -7.45
N ALA A 35 -7.34 -19.16 -7.52
CA ALA A 35 -6.61 -18.34 -8.46
C ALA A 35 -6.91 -18.73 -9.91
N ASP A 36 -7.01 -20.02 -10.20
CA ASP A 36 -7.35 -20.55 -11.53
C ASP A 36 -8.78 -20.18 -11.95
N GLU A 37 -9.76 -20.43 -11.08
CA GLU A 37 -11.17 -20.13 -11.34
C GLU A 37 -11.40 -18.62 -11.50
N PHE A 38 -10.82 -17.81 -10.60
CA PHE A 38 -10.93 -16.36 -10.69
C PHE A 38 -10.21 -15.79 -11.92
N SER A 39 -9.07 -16.37 -12.31
CA SER A 39 -8.38 -16.01 -13.55
C SER A 39 -9.20 -16.33 -14.79
N ALA A 40 -9.92 -17.46 -14.80
CA ALA A 40 -10.83 -17.79 -15.89
C ALA A 40 -11.98 -16.78 -15.97
N TYR A 41 -12.60 -16.47 -14.84
CA TYR A 41 -13.64 -15.45 -14.75
C TYR A 41 -13.17 -14.08 -15.28
N LEU A 42 -12.01 -13.59 -14.83
CA LEU A 42 -11.47 -12.29 -15.23
C LEU A 42 -11.12 -12.21 -16.72
N ARG A 43 -10.70 -13.32 -17.33
CA ARG A 43 -10.38 -13.40 -18.77
C ARG A 43 -11.60 -13.13 -19.64
N ASP A 44 -12.79 -13.50 -19.17
CA ASP A 44 -14.04 -13.35 -19.91
C ASP A 44 -14.74 -12.01 -19.60
N GLN A 45 -14.18 -11.16 -18.72
CA GLN A 45 -14.76 -9.87 -18.39
C GLN A 45 -14.38 -8.83 -19.46
N PRO A 46 -15.34 -8.31 -20.25
CA PRO A 46 -15.01 -7.36 -21.31
C PRO A 46 -14.41 -6.07 -20.76
N ALA A 47 -14.80 -5.65 -19.55
CA ALA A 47 -14.30 -4.44 -18.90
C ALA A 47 -12.83 -4.53 -18.41
N VAL A 48 -12.25 -5.73 -18.34
CA VAL A 48 -10.88 -5.95 -17.86
C VAL A 48 -9.90 -5.82 -19.03
N GLU A 49 -8.91 -4.94 -18.89
CA GLU A 49 -7.81 -4.77 -19.84
C GLU A 49 -6.69 -5.78 -19.58
N SER A 50 -6.30 -5.94 -18.31
CA SER A 50 -5.29 -6.91 -17.88
C SER A 50 -5.49 -7.29 -16.42
N PHE A 51 -4.94 -8.44 -16.02
CA PHE A 51 -5.00 -8.88 -14.63
C PHE A 51 -3.85 -9.81 -14.25
N SER A 52 -3.62 -9.97 -12.94
CA SER A 52 -2.76 -10.98 -12.35
C SER A 52 -3.42 -11.48 -11.07
N VAL A 53 -3.47 -12.80 -10.88
CA VAL A 53 -3.99 -13.44 -9.67
C VAL A 53 -2.85 -14.25 -9.07
N ARG A 54 -2.46 -13.93 -7.83
CA ARG A 54 -1.31 -14.53 -7.16
C ARG A 54 -1.77 -15.25 -5.90
N PRO A 55 -1.83 -16.59 -5.92
CA PRO A 55 -2.06 -17.35 -4.70
C PRO A 55 -0.86 -17.24 -3.78
N ASN A 56 -1.13 -17.14 -2.48
CA ASN A 56 -0.12 -17.15 -1.44
C ASN A 56 -0.32 -18.39 -0.56
N ASN A 57 0.64 -19.32 -0.69
CA ASN A 57 0.68 -20.58 0.06
C ASN A 57 1.78 -20.59 1.13
N ALA A 58 2.38 -19.43 1.45
CA ALA A 58 3.33 -19.34 2.53
C ALA A 58 2.66 -19.68 3.87
N VAL A 59 3.36 -20.35 4.78
CA VAL A 59 2.79 -20.91 6.03
C VAL A 59 1.97 -19.90 6.84
N LEU A 60 2.37 -18.63 6.88
CA LEU A 60 1.70 -17.56 7.63
C LEU A 60 0.59 -16.83 6.85
N SER A 61 0.38 -17.19 5.59
CA SER A 61 -0.60 -16.56 4.68
C SER A 61 -1.32 -17.58 3.80
N ALA A 62 -1.24 -18.86 4.18
CA ALA A 62 -1.78 -19.97 3.41
C ALA A 62 -3.30 -19.81 3.25
N GLY A 63 -3.77 -19.91 2.03
CA GLY A 63 -5.18 -19.65 1.71
C GLY A 63 -5.49 -18.16 1.51
N SER A 64 -4.52 -17.33 1.14
CA SER A 64 -4.79 -15.97 0.66
C SER A 64 -4.46 -15.80 -0.81
N VAL A 65 -5.16 -14.88 -1.47
CA VAL A 65 -4.97 -14.56 -2.88
C VAL A 65 -4.92 -13.04 -3.03
N ASP A 66 -3.84 -12.55 -3.63
CA ASP A 66 -3.72 -11.14 -4.01
C ASP A 66 -3.92 -11.02 -5.52
N SER A 67 -4.89 -10.21 -5.93
CA SER A 67 -5.24 -9.98 -7.33
C SER A 67 -5.02 -8.52 -7.71
N THR A 68 -4.52 -8.29 -8.91
CA THR A 68 -4.46 -6.98 -9.56
C THR A 68 -5.30 -7.03 -10.82
N VAL A 69 -6.22 -6.09 -10.99
CA VAL A 69 -7.09 -5.99 -12.15
C VAL A 69 -7.02 -4.57 -12.68
N ARG A 70 -6.72 -4.42 -13.97
CA ARG A 70 -6.78 -3.14 -14.68
C ARG A 70 -8.04 -3.10 -15.53
N LEU A 71 -8.86 -2.09 -15.34
CA LEU A 71 -10.04 -1.84 -16.16
C LEU A 71 -9.69 -1.02 -17.41
N ARG A 72 -10.47 -1.21 -18.48
CA ARG A 72 -10.31 -0.44 -19.72
C ARG A 72 -10.52 1.06 -19.51
N ALA A 73 -9.86 1.86 -20.33
CA ALA A 73 -10.09 3.30 -20.39
C ALA A 73 -11.50 3.64 -20.93
N GLY A 74 -11.95 4.87 -20.66
CA GLY A 74 -13.20 5.41 -21.21
C GLY A 74 -14.49 4.99 -20.49
N MET A 75 -14.39 4.18 -19.44
CA MET A 75 -15.54 3.78 -18.62
C MET A 75 -16.03 4.94 -17.74
N SER A 76 -17.34 5.14 -17.68
CA SER A 76 -18.01 6.07 -16.75
C SER A 76 -17.85 5.63 -15.29
N ASP A 77 -18.13 6.54 -14.34
CA ASP A 77 -18.01 6.24 -12.91
C ASP A 77 -18.93 5.09 -12.49
N ASP A 78 -20.15 5.05 -13.03
CA ASP A 78 -21.12 3.99 -12.79
C ASP A 78 -20.65 2.64 -13.35
N GLU A 79 -20.10 2.62 -14.57
CA GLU A 79 -19.55 1.40 -15.17
C GLU A 79 -18.35 0.87 -14.39
N VAL A 80 -17.43 1.74 -13.97
CA VAL A 80 -16.28 1.37 -13.13
C VAL A 80 -16.78 0.80 -11.81
N ALA A 81 -17.66 1.50 -11.11
CA ALA A 81 -18.18 1.06 -9.82
C ALA A 81 -18.94 -0.27 -9.94
N GLN A 82 -19.78 -0.42 -10.96
CA GLN A 82 -20.51 -1.66 -11.21
C GLN A 82 -19.59 -2.83 -11.54
N THR A 83 -18.53 -2.58 -12.32
CA THR A 83 -17.53 -3.60 -12.65
C THR A 83 -16.77 -4.05 -11.40
N ILE A 84 -16.32 -3.10 -10.57
CA ILE A 84 -15.66 -3.40 -9.29
C ILE A 84 -16.56 -4.26 -8.40
N ARG A 85 -17.84 -3.89 -8.25
CA ARG A 85 -18.81 -4.66 -7.46
C ARG A 85 -19.00 -6.08 -8.00
N THR A 86 -19.15 -6.21 -9.32
CA THR A 86 -19.32 -7.51 -9.98
C THR A 86 -18.12 -8.41 -9.71
N ILE A 87 -16.91 -7.90 -9.93
CA ILE A 87 -15.66 -8.63 -9.68
C ILE A 87 -15.54 -9.03 -8.21
N ALA A 88 -15.83 -8.12 -7.29
CA ALA A 88 -15.74 -8.37 -5.85
C ALA A 88 -16.79 -9.35 -5.32
N SER A 89 -17.96 -9.41 -5.97
CA SER A 89 -19.06 -10.31 -5.63
C SER A 89 -18.94 -11.70 -6.26
N HIS A 90 -17.98 -11.90 -7.16
CA HIS A 90 -17.83 -13.17 -7.85
C HIS A 90 -17.48 -14.28 -6.85
N ASN A 91 -18.40 -15.22 -6.68
CA ASN A 91 -18.24 -16.35 -5.78
C ASN A 91 -17.47 -17.45 -6.50
N VAL A 92 -16.27 -17.73 -6.01
CA VAL A 92 -15.41 -18.81 -6.49
C VAL A 92 -15.78 -20.08 -5.73
N GLY A 93 -16.32 -21.09 -6.43
CA GLY A 93 -17.00 -22.25 -5.82
C GLY A 93 -16.14 -23.07 -4.85
N GLY A 94 -14.81 -23.00 -4.97
CA GLY A 94 -13.84 -23.62 -4.05
C GLY A 94 -13.27 -22.69 -2.96
N GLY A 95 -13.70 -21.44 -2.89
CA GLY A 95 -13.08 -20.35 -2.13
C GLY A 95 -13.42 -20.30 -0.63
N ALA A 96 -14.12 -21.29 -0.08
CA ALA A 96 -14.48 -21.29 1.35
C ALA A 96 -13.21 -21.27 2.24
N GLY A 97 -13.01 -20.17 2.96
CA GLY A 97 -11.84 -19.93 3.81
C GLY A 97 -10.64 -19.32 3.07
N VAL A 98 -10.79 -18.88 1.82
CA VAL A 98 -9.77 -18.11 1.10
C VAL A 98 -9.95 -16.62 1.38
N THR A 99 -8.88 -15.96 1.84
CA THR A 99 -8.87 -14.50 2.00
C THR A 99 -8.40 -13.85 0.70
N SER A 100 -9.29 -13.12 0.02
CA SER A 100 -8.97 -12.46 -1.25
C SER A 100 -8.80 -10.95 -1.06
N ARG A 101 -7.77 -10.37 -1.68
CA ARG A 101 -7.60 -8.92 -1.82
C ARG A 101 -7.46 -8.58 -3.30
N ILE A 102 -8.30 -7.67 -3.79
CA ILE A 102 -8.38 -7.31 -5.19
C ILE A 102 -8.01 -5.83 -5.32
N ARG A 103 -6.90 -5.53 -5.97
CA ARG A 103 -6.52 -4.17 -6.36
C ARG A 103 -7.09 -3.91 -7.74
N VAL A 104 -8.05 -3.00 -7.84
CA VAL A 104 -8.66 -2.62 -9.13
C VAL A 104 -8.15 -1.25 -9.52
N SER A 105 -7.38 -1.19 -10.60
CA SER A 105 -6.87 0.05 -11.20
C SER A 105 -7.72 0.44 -12.40
N PHE A 106 -8.03 1.72 -12.54
CA PHE A 106 -8.75 2.25 -13.69
C PHE A 106 -8.19 3.61 -14.11
N PRO A 107 -8.11 3.90 -15.42
CA PRO A 107 -7.68 5.21 -15.89
C PRO A 107 -8.66 6.32 -15.47
N SER A 108 -8.10 7.45 -15.09
CA SER A 108 -8.76 8.74 -14.91
C SER A 108 -8.03 9.80 -15.74
N VAL A 109 -8.73 10.89 -16.04
CA VAL A 109 -8.17 12.03 -16.78
C VAL A 109 -7.89 13.13 -15.77
N ASN A 110 -6.64 13.58 -15.70
CA ASN A 110 -6.24 14.65 -14.80
C ASN A 110 -6.54 16.04 -15.38
N GLY A 111 -6.31 17.09 -14.60
CA GLY A 111 -6.60 18.47 -15.02
C GLY A 111 -5.85 18.96 -16.27
N ALA A 112 -4.78 18.27 -16.69
CA ALA A 112 -4.04 18.55 -17.92
C ALA A 112 -4.48 17.66 -19.10
N THR A 113 -5.59 16.93 -18.97
CA THR A 113 -6.07 15.93 -19.94
C THR A 113 -5.14 14.71 -20.13
N ALA A 114 -4.16 14.54 -19.24
CA ALA A 114 -3.29 13.37 -19.22
C ALA A 114 -3.93 12.23 -18.43
N ALA A 115 -3.54 10.99 -18.75
CA ALA A 115 -3.99 9.81 -18.01
C ALA A 115 -3.29 9.74 -16.64
N ALA A 116 -4.07 9.44 -15.61
CA ALA A 116 -3.59 9.09 -14.28
C ALA A 116 -4.32 7.82 -13.83
N ASP A 117 -3.60 6.88 -13.24
CA ASP A 117 -4.19 5.62 -12.77
C ASP A 117 -4.75 5.79 -11.35
N VAL A 118 -6.00 5.36 -11.15
CA VAL A 118 -6.61 5.28 -9.82
C VAL A 118 -6.73 3.81 -9.44
N THR A 119 -6.15 3.42 -8.31
CA THR A 119 -6.26 2.07 -7.76
C THR A 119 -7.10 2.07 -6.50
N VAL A 120 -8.07 1.17 -6.42
CA VAL A 120 -8.83 0.92 -5.19
C VAL A 120 -8.62 -0.52 -4.75
N ILE A 121 -8.43 -0.76 -3.45
CA ILE A 121 -8.43 -2.11 -2.90
C ILE A 121 -9.82 -2.51 -2.45
N VAL A 122 -10.22 -3.72 -2.84
CA VAL A 122 -11.46 -4.36 -2.44
C VAL A 122 -11.13 -5.69 -1.77
N ILE A 123 -11.75 -5.94 -0.62
CA ILE A 123 -11.62 -7.15 0.18
C ILE A 123 -13.03 -7.72 0.32
N PRO A 124 -13.40 -8.72 -0.51
CA PRO A 124 -14.72 -9.35 -0.45
C PRO A 124 -15.07 -9.82 0.96
N GLY A 125 -16.28 -9.50 1.43
CA GLY A 125 -16.77 -9.88 2.76
C GLY A 125 -16.16 -9.10 3.93
N SER A 126 -15.32 -8.10 3.69
CA SER A 126 -14.82 -7.22 4.75
C SER A 126 -15.93 -6.34 5.31
N GLU A 127 -15.94 -6.13 6.63
CA GLU A 127 -16.85 -5.18 7.29
C GLU A 127 -16.40 -3.71 7.13
N ASN A 128 -15.18 -3.47 6.61
CA ASN A 128 -14.69 -2.12 6.39
C ASN A 128 -15.47 -1.47 5.24
N PRO A 129 -16.18 -0.35 5.46
CA PRO A 129 -16.99 0.28 4.43
C PRO A 129 -16.19 0.74 3.20
N ARG A 130 -14.88 0.93 3.32
CA ARG A 130 -14.02 1.38 2.21
C ARG A 130 -13.56 0.25 1.31
N THR A 131 -13.32 -0.94 1.87
CA THR A 131 -12.80 -2.09 1.11
C THR A 131 -13.82 -3.18 0.87
N GLY A 132 -14.87 -3.27 1.68
CA GLY A 132 -15.79 -4.40 1.67
C GLY A 132 -17.25 -4.06 1.38
N ASP A 133 -17.69 -2.83 1.65
CA ASP A 133 -19.09 -2.41 1.42
C ASP A 133 -19.30 -1.98 -0.05
N PRO A 134 -20.08 -2.75 -0.84
CA PRO A 134 -20.37 -2.40 -2.23
C PRO A 134 -21.11 -1.06 -2.39
N SER A 135 -21.85 -0.62 -1.38
CA SER A 135 -22.65 0.61 -1.44
C SER A 135 -21.79 1.87 -1.54
N THR A 136 -20.54 1.83 -1.04
CA THR A 136 -19.64 2.99 -1.02
C THR A 136 -18.79 3.12 -2.28
N VAL A 137 -18.63 2.04 -3.06
CA VAL A 137 -17.70 1.95 -4.20
C VAL A 137 -17.89 3.10 -5.20
N LEU A 138 -19.14 3.41 -5.58
CA LEU A 138 -19.43 4.50 -6.51
C LEU A 138 -18.98 5.86 -5.97
N GLY A 139 -19.25 6.14 -4.69
CA GLY A 139 -18.83 7.38 -4.05
C GLY A 139 -17.30 7.50 -4.00
N TRP A 140 -16.59 6.40 -3.82
CA TRP A 140 -15.12 6.40 -3.89
C TRP A 140 -14.62 6.69 -5.31
N VAL A 141 -15.14 5.99 -6.33
CA VAL A 141 -14.77 6.21 -7.73
C VAL A 141 -14.97 7.67 -8.13
N GLN A 142 -16.15 8.24 -7.85
CA GLN A 142 -16.48 9.64 -8.16
C GLN A 142 -15.52 10.61 -7.47
N ARG A 143 -15.30 10.43 -6.16
CA ARG A 143 -14.43 11.34 -5.38
C ARG A 143 -12.97 11.26 -5.83
N THR A 144 -12.45 10.07 -6.10
CA THR A 144 -11.06 9.90 -6.53
C THR A 144 -10.83 10.48 -7.93
N ARG A 145 -11.78 10.28 -8.85
CA ARG A 145 -11.71 10.88 -10.19
C ARG A 145 -11.84 12.40 -10.12
N ALA A 146 -12.70 12.94 -9.25
CA ALA A 146 -12.79 14.38 -9.04
C ALA A 146 -11.49 14.98 -8.48
N LEU A 147 -10.83 14.29 -7.54
CA LEU A 147 -9.52 14.72 -7.03
C LEU A 147 -8.45 14.74 -8.14
N VAL A 148 -8.38 13.68 -8.94
CA VAL A 148 -7.45 13.58 -10.08
C VAL A 148 -7.74 14.64 -11.14
N ALA A 149 -9.01 14.85 -11.50
CA ALA A 149 -9.41 15.85 -12.48
C ALA A 149 -9.10 17.30 -12.03
N ALA A 150 -9.09 17.55 -10.72
CA ALA A 150 -8.78 18.86 -10.16
C ALA A 150 -7.27 19.19 -10.11
N ASP A 151 -6.39 18.22 -10.37
CA ASP A 151 -4.95 18.38 -10.27
C ASP A 151 -4.23 17.77 -11.46
N SER A 152 -3.68 18.63 -12.33
CA SER A 152 -2.92 18.23 -13.52
C SER A 152 -1.62 17.50 -13.24
N SER A 153 -1.11 17.57 -12.00
CA SER A 153 0.18 16.99 -11.64
C SER A 153 0.10 15.53 -11.20
N ILE A 154 -1.08 15.06 -10.78
CA ILE A 154 -1.29 13.69 -10.32
C ILE A 154 -1.11 12.72 -11.48
N THR A 155 -0.29 11.69 -11.26
CA THR A 155 -0.04 10.59 -12.20
C THR A 155 -0.58 9.25 -11.70
N ALA A 156 -0.69 9.07 -10.38
CA ALA A 156 -1.31 7.90 -9.79
C ALA A 156 -1.95 8.25 -8.43
N LEU A 157 -3.01 7.52 -8.09
CA LEU A 157 -3.70 7.61 -6.79
C LEU A 157 -4.14 6.21 -6.34
N ASP A 158 -3.51 5.69 -5.29
CA ASP A 158 -3.78 4.36 -4.74
C ASP A 158 -4.48 4.43 -3.38
N LEU A 159 -5.62 3.74 -3.25
CA LEU A 159 -6.45 3.69 -2.04
C LEU A 159 -6.37 2.29 -1.41
N TRP A 160 -5.45 2.11 -0.47
CA TRP A 160 -5.19 0.89 0.32
C TRP A 160 -6.05 0.79 1.56
N SER A 161 -6.11 -0.39 2.20
CA SER A 161 -6.96 -0.75 3.38
C SER A 161 -7.12 0.36 4.41
N ASP A 162 -6.01 1.01 4.72
CA ASP A 162 -5.80 1.98 5.77
C ASP A 162 -4.93 3.13 5.29
N SER A 163 -4.67 3.25 3.99
CA SER A 163 -3.81 4.32 3.48
C SER A 163 -4.19 4.85 2.10
N ILE A 164 -3.78 6.09 1.83
CA ILE A 164 -3.83 6.67 0.48
C ILE A 164 -2.42 7.07 0.07
N HIS A 165 -2.05 6.69 -1.15
CA HIS A 165 -0.80 7.10 -1.78
C HIS A 165 -1.09 7.86 -3.07
N ALA A 166 -0.35 8.93 -3.34
CA ALA A 166 -0.44 9.65 -4.61
C ALA A 166 0.95 9.94 -5.18
N ASP A 167 1.10 9.77 -6.49
CA ASP A 167 2.29 10.18 -7.24
C ASP A 167 2.00 11.47 -8.00
N THR A 168 2.98 12.37 -8.01
CA THR A 168 2.90 13.65 -8.72
C THR A 168 4.18 14.02 -9.47
N THR A 169 3.99 14.71 -10.58
CA THR A 169 5.08 15.35 -11.36
C THR A 169 5.48 16.72 -10.81
N ALA A 170 4.69 17.29 -9.90
CA ALA A 170 4.98 18.56 -9.24
C ALA A 170 5.67 18.35 -7.89
N ALA A 171 5.89 19.45 -7.16
CA ALA A 171 6.30 19.39 -5.77
C ALA A 171 5.26 18.63 -4.92
N ALA A 172 5.72 17.80 -3.98
CA ALA A 172 4.84 16.93 -3.20
C ALA A 172 3.91 17.68 -2.24
N TYR A 173 4.37 18.77 -1.64
CA TYR A 173 3.66 19.44 -0.54
C TYR A 173 2.29 20.03 -0.94
N PRO A 174 2.14 20.74 -2.08
CA PRO A 174 0.82 21.22 -2.52
C PRO A 174 -0.22 20.11 -2.76
N LEU A 175 0.22 18.94 -3.24
CA LEU A 175 -0.67 17.78 -3.37
C LEU A 175 -0.99 17.17 -1.99
N ALA A 176 -0.03 17.16 -1.06
CA ALA A 176 -0.30 16.72 0.31
C ALA A 176 -1.41 17.56 0.97
N GLU A 177 -1.41 18.89 0.80
CA GLU A 177 -2.49 19.77 1.31
C GLU A 177 -3.86 19.48 0.67
N ARG A 178 -3.88 19.08 -0.61
CA ARG A 178 -5.11 18.66 -1.28
C ARG A 178 -5.59 17.30 -0.77
N LEU A 179 -4.67 16.35 -0.57
CA LEU A 179 -4.98 15.02 -0.07
C LEU A 179 -5.48 15.07 1.39
N ASP A 180 -4.88 15.93 2.21
CA ASP A 180 -5.29 16.14 3.61
C ASP A 180 -6.76 16.62 3.70
N ARG A 181 -7.12 17.61 2.88
CA ARG A 181 -8.51 18.08 2.74
C ARG A 181 -9.44 17.03 2.16
N PHE A 182 -8.95 16.22 1.22
CA PHE A 182 -9.73 15.11 0.65
C PHE A 182 -10.14 14.10 1.74
N VAL A 183 -9.22 13.77 2.64
CA VAL A 183 -9.46 12.79 3.72
C VAL A 183 -10.29 13.36 4.85
N ALA A 184 -10.12 14.64 5.20
CA ALA A 184 -10.93 15.31 6.23
C ALA A 184 -12.46 15.18 5.98
N MET A 185 -12.88 15.01 4.73
CA MET A 185 -14.30 14.81 4.38
C MET A 185 -14.84 13.41 4.71
N ARG A 186 -13.99 12.37 4.80
CA ARG A 186 -14.33 10.99 5.21
C ARG A 186 -13.09 10.25 5.72
N PRO A 187 -12.76 10.35 7.01
CA PRO A 187 -11.55 9.76 7.58
C PRO A 187 -11.68 8.26 7.88
N ASP A 188 -12.92 7.72 7.91
CA ASP A 188 -13.19 6.40 8.50
C ASP A 188 -12.29 5.29 7.94
N GLY A 189 -11.52 4.69 8.84
CA GLY A 189 -10.62 3.55 8.56
C GLY A 189 -9.30 3.92 7.89
N LEU A 190 -9.03 5.20 7.61
CA LEU A 190 -7.72 5.65 7.12
C LEU A 190 -6.79 5.95 8.29
N VAL A 191 -5.54 5.51 8.15
CA VAL A 191 -4.49 5.68 9.14
C VAL A 191 -3.31 6.44 8.53
N ARG A 192 -2.99 6.24 7.26
CA ARG A 192 -1.74 6.72 6.66
C ARG A 192 -1.95 7.43 5.33
N LEU A 193 -1.25 8.52 5.11
CA LEU A 193 -1.25 9.29 3.87
C LEU A 193 0.17 9.46 3.38
N ALA A 194 0.36 9.40 2.06
CA ALA A 194 1.67 9.57 1.45
C ALA A 194 1.58 10.22 0.07
N VAL A 195 2.54 11.08 -0.25
CA VAL A 195 2.72 11.69 -1.58
C VAL A 195 4.16 11.51 -2.02
N SER A 196 4.37 10.99 -3.23
CA SER A 196 5.68 10.99 -3.90
C SER A 196 5.70 12.07 -4.97
N GLY A 197 6.53 13.09 -4.79
CA GLY A 197 6.86 14.06 -5.82
C GLY A 197 8.30 13.88 -6.33
N GLY A 198 8.65 14.62 -7.37
CA GLY A 198 10.03 14.66 -7.87
C GLY A 198 11.02 15.29 -6.87
N ASP A 199 10.51 16.11 -5.94
CA ASP A 199 11.28 16.80 -4.91
C ASP A 199 11.38 16.01 -3.59
N CYS A 200 10.31 15.35 -3.14
CA CYS A 200 10.29 14.63 -1.88
C CYS A 200 9.17 13.58 -1.79
N HIS A 201 9.39 12.58 -0.94
CA HIS A 201 8.36 11.65 -0.48
C HIS A 201 7.85 12.05 0.90
N LEU A 202 6.58 12.42 1.01
CA LEU A 202 5.93 12.88 2.25
C LEU A 202 5.03 11.77 2.82
N GLN A 203 5.03 11.59 4.14
CA GLN A 203 4.18 10.63 4.85
C GLN A 203 3.61 11.24 6.14
N TRP A 204 2.33 11.05 6.43
CA TRP A 204 1.69 11.49 7.67
C TRP A 204 0.53 10.58 8.06
N ASP A 205 0.06 10.69 9.30
CA ASP A 205 -1.10 9.92 9.77
C ASP A 205 -2.41 10.68 9.45
N ALA A 206 -3.44 9.93 9.09
CA ALA A 206 -4.78 10.46 8.83
C ALA A 206 -5.40 10.91 10.17
N GLY A 207 -5.43 12.22 10.40
CA GLY A 207 -5.88 12.82 11.66
C GLY A 207 -4.82 13.71 12.33
N ASP A 208 -3.57 13.60 11.89
CA ASP A 208 -2.54 14.57 12.24
C ASP A 208 -2.69 15.85 11.41
N ARG A 209 -2.04 16.91 11.86
CA ARG A 209 -1.90 18.13 11.06
C ARG A 209 -0.73 17.98 10.10
N LEU A 210 -0.98 18.14 8.81
CA LEU A 210 0.07 18.26 7.78
C LEU A 210 1.12 19.34 8.10
N ASP A 211 0.76 20.33 8.94
CA ASP A 211 1.69 21.36 9.44
C ASP A 211 2.94 20.80 10.11
N ALA A 212 2.90 19.58 10.65
CA ALA A 212 4.09 18.90 11.17
C ALA A 212 5.16 18.69 10.10
N LEU A 213 4.76 18.69 8.81
CA LEU A 213 5.66 18.63 7.67
C LEU A 213 6.07 20.01 7.11
N ALA A 214 5.49 21.11 7.60
CA ALA A 214 5.76 22.46 7.09
C ALA A 214 7.25 22.87 7.22
N PRO A 215 7.97 22.54 8.30
CA PRO A 215 9.40 22.87 8.38
C PRO A 215 10.24 22.20 7.27
N TYR A 216 9.82 21.03 6.75
CA TYR A 216 10.52 20.39 5.61
C TYR A 216 10.32 21.15 4.31
N ARG A 217 9.10 21.62 4.05
CA ARG A 217 8.80 22.51 2.92
C ARG A 217 9.68 23.76 2.99
N ASP A 218 9.80 24.37 4.16
CA ASP A 218 10.58 25.59 4.35
C ASP A 218 12.08 25.33 4.13
N LEU A 219 12.59 24.17 4.54
CA LEU A 219 13.96 23.75 4.27
C LEU A 219 14.22 23.53 2.76
N LEU A 220 13.31 22.84 2.05
CA LEU A 220 13.43 22.61 0.60
C LEU A 220 13.37 23.92 -0.19
N ALA A 221 12.48 24.83 0.20
CA ALA A 221 12.35 26.15 -0.44
C ALA A 221 13.60 27.03 -0.26
N ALA A 222 14.40 26.78 0.78
CA ALA A 222 15.64 27.50 1.02
C ALA A 222 16.85 26.90 0.29
N LEU A 223 16.72 25.72 -0.35
CA LEU A 223 17.81 25.14 -1.14
C LEU A 223 18.06 25.98 -2.40
N PRO A 224 19.34 26.16 -2.79
CA PRO A 224 19.66 26.75 -4.08
C PRO A 224 18.98 25.99 -5.23
N PRO A 225 18.50 26.67 -6.29
CA PRO A 225 17.81 26.01 -7.41
C PRO A 225 18.65 24.93 -8.11
N ASP A 226 19.98 25.06 -8.11
CA ASP A 226 20.92 24.08 -8.67
C ASP A 226 21.24 22.91 -7.71
N ARG A 227 20.68 22.92 -6.50
CA ARG A 227 20.93 21.94 -5.43
C ARG A 227 19.66 21.25 -4.95
N GLN A 228 18.73 21.01 -5.87
CA GLN A 228 17.57 20.17 -5.59
C GLN A 228 18.01 18.79 -5.11
N PRO A 229 17.34 18.21 -4.10
CA PRO A 229 17.74 16.94 -3.55
C PRO A 229 17.58 15.81 -4.55
N VAL A 230 18.50 14.85 -4.52
CA VAL A 230 18.39 13.60 -5.29
C VAL A 230 17.51 12.58 -4.58
N HIS A 231 17.38 12.71 -3.26
CA HIS A 231 16.45 11.93 -2.45
C HIS A 231 15.97 12.78 -1.28
N CYS A 232 14.67 12.76 -1.04
CA CYS A 232 14.07 13.39 0.12
C CYS A 232 12.92 12.51 0.61
N ARG A 233 12.88 12.31 1.92
CA ARG A 233 11.77 11.67 2.62
C ARG A 233 11.46 12.46 3.88
N ALA A 234 10.20 12.83 4.08
CA ALA A 234 9.70 13.42 5.30
C ALA A 234 8.52 12.62 5.83
N SER A 235 8.50 12.35 7.14
CA SER A 235 7.41 11.63 7.78
C SER A 235 7.06 12.25 9.13
N SER A 236 5.76 12.40 9.40
CA SER A 236 5.25 12.70 10.75
C SER A 236 4.55 11.48 11.38
N GLN A 237 4.57 10.31 10.74
CA GLN A 237 3.85 9.12 11.19
C GLN A 237 4.37 8.62 12.53
N THR A 238 3.45 8.22 13.41
CA THR A 238 3.77 7.73 14.75
C THR A 238 3.68 6.20 14.86
N PRO A 239 4.58 5.54 15.63
CA PRO A 239 5.74 6.10 16.33
C PRO A 239 6.91 6.41 15.38
N LEU A 240 7.62 7.51 15.62
CA LEU A 240 8.86 7.84 14.92
C LEU A 240 9.99 6.92 15.38
N THR A 241 10.31 5.89 14.60
CA THR A 241 11.41 4.95 14.92
C THR A 241 12.78 5.40 14.36
N GLU A 242 12.80 6.44 13.53
CA GLU A 242 13.96 6.98 12.80
C GLU A 242 13.83 8.50 12.68
N PRO A 243 14.88 9.27 12.27
CA PRO A 243 14.71 10.68 11.98
C PRO A 243 13.55 10.88 11.01
N SER A 244 12.65 11.79 11.38
CA SER A 244 11.44 12.15 10.63
C SER A 244 11.75 12.74 9.26
N PHE A 245 13.03 12.93 8.92
CA PHE A 245 13.47 13.51 7.67
C PHE A 245 14.85 13.05 7.21
N PHE A 246 14.90 12.69 5.93
CA PHE A 246 16.10 12.33 5.20
C PHE A 246 16.21 13.22 3.98
N LEU A 247 17.38 13.82 3.79
CA LEU A 247 17.69 14.68 2.65
C LEU A 247 19.06 14.31 2.10
N THR A 248 19.12 13.95 0.82
CA THR A 248 20.35 13.70 0.10
C THR A 248 20.55 14.78 -0.94
N LEU A 249 21.57 15.60 -0.76
CA LEU A 249 21.98 16.64 -1.71
C LEU A 249 22.80 16.02 -2.86
N PRO A 250 22.83 16.66 -4.04
CA PRO A 250 23.60 16.17 -5.18
C PRO A 250 25.08 15.97 -4.87
N ARG A 251 25.71 15.01 -5.55
CA ARG A 251 27.17 14.84 -5.50
C ARG A 251 27.89 16.14 -5.91
N GLY A 252 28.99 16.47 -5.24
CA GLY A 252 29.69 17.73 -5.47
C GLY A 252 28.99 18.96 -4.86
N THR A 253 28.09 18.74 -3.90
CA THR A 253 27.63 19.81 -3.01
C THR A 253 28.78 20.24 -2.11
N GLU A 254 29.07 21.54 -2.10
CA GLU A 254 30.15 22.11 -1.29
C GLU A 254 29.90 21.87 0.21
N PRO A 255 30.94 21.59 1.02
CA PRO A 255 30.79 21.40 2.46
C PRO A 255 30.13 22.58 3.18
N THR A 256 30.35 23.80 2.70
CA THR A 256 29.75 25.02 3.24
C THR A 256 28.24 25.08 3.00
N VAL A 257 27.77 24.59 1.86
CA VAL A 257 26.33 24.48 1.56
C VAL A 257 25.70 23.41 2.43
N LEU A 258 26.34 22.25 2.57
CA LEU A 258 25.87 21.19 3.49
C LEU A 258 25.71 21.72 4.93
N ALA A 259 26.73 22.42 5.44
CA ALA A 259 26.70 23.01 6.78
C ALA A 259 25.55 24.04 6.92
N ALA A 260 25.37 24.92 5.93
CA ALA A 260 24.29 25.91 5.95
C ALA A 260 22.88 25.28 5.96
N VAL A 261 22.70 24.17 5.22
CA VAL A 261 21.44 23.42 5.20
C VAL A 261 21.20 22.72 6.54
N GLN A 262 22.24 22.14 7.14
CA GLN A 262 22.17 21.53 8.48
C GLN A 262 21.84 22.56 9.57
N ASP A 263 22.47 23.74 9.52
CA ASP A 263 22.18 24.85 10.44
C ASP A 263 20.75 25.36 10.29
N LEU A 264 20.24 25.45 9.05
CA LEU A 264 18.85 25.80 8.81
C LEU A 264 17.89 24.75 9.35
N ALA A 265 18.14 23.47 9.11
CA ALA A 265 17.32 22.38 9.65
C ALA A 265 17.26 22.41 11.18
N ALA A 266 18.40 22.66 11.84
CA ALA A 266 18.46 22.80 13.29
C ALA A 266 17.63 24.00 13.80
N ARG A 267 17.69 25.16 13.12
CA ARG A 267 16.87 26.33 13.45
C ARG A 267 15.37 26.10 13.26
N LEU A 268 15.00 25.23 12.32
CA LEU A 268 13.63 24.80 12.09
C LEU A 268 13.17 23.68 13.05
N GLY A 269 14.03 23.24 13.97
CA GLY A 269 13.71 22.18 14.93
C GLY A 269 13.61 20.79 14.30
N LEU A 270 14.22 20.58 13.13
CA LEU A 270 14.13 19.32 12.40
C LEU A 270 15.17 18.32 12.87
N ALA A 271 14.72 17.14 13.29
CA ALA A 271 15.56 15.96 13.46
C ALA A 271 15.90 15.35 12.08
N ALA A 272 16.76 16.05 11.34
CA ALA A 272 17.10 15.76 9.95
C ALA A 272 18.40 14.95 9.81
N LYS A 273 18.39 13.90 8.99
CA LYS A 273 19.61 13.29 8.46
C LYS A 273 19.89 13.86 7.07
N ILE A 274 20.90 14.73 6.97
CA ILE A 274 21.28 15.41 5.73
C ILE A 274 22.64 14.92 5.26
N THR A 275 22.68 14.36 4.05
CA THR A 275 23.87 13.74 3.47
C THR A 275 24.11 14.21 2.03
N ILE A 276 25.29 13.92 1.49
CA ILE A 276 25.63 14.13 0.08
C ILE A 276 25.58 12.77 -0.64
N GLY A 277 25.04 12.75 -1.86
CA GLY A 277 25.01 11.55 -2.70
C GLY A 277 26.42 11.03 -3.01
N ALA A 278 26.56 9.69 -3.02
CA ALA A 278 27.80 9.00 -3.37
C ALA A 278 28.17 9.18 -4.85
#